data_AF-A0A6A4WB61-F1
#
_entry.id   AF-A0A6A4WB61-F1
#
_cell.length_a   1.000
_cell.length_b   1.000
_cell.length_c   1.000
_cell.angle_alpha   90.00
_cell.angle_beta   90.00
_cell.angle_gamma   90.00
#
_symmetry.space_group_name_H-M   'P 1'
#
loop_
_entity.id
_entity.type
_entity.pdbx_description
1 polymer ?
#
loop_
_entity_poly.entity_id
_entity_poly.type
_entity_poly.pdbx_seq_one_letter_code
_entity_poly.pdbx_strand_id
1 'polypeptide(L)'
;MQVWCHGLVGAGELLPDARCGTGIIIAILVFEDGGIDYFDEMMPSLHNYVTVDTEGFLANEARVVAMYNMCKAVLTGDQDEYKELHAVKLLECIILQCQGRIQKFIPMFIQLVVERLMQAMQSGDLRVMCLQTLIAVLYTEPALLLETFSKTPIPNTNQTLVDHFITQWISDHEHFSGIHDRKLYVLGWCVLMQLQSRPPAVDTATNQILPAMVVILHGLKRAYEARALEEGDDSDSDEEDEVASLDEDEDELDDESNQYLELLQKKVQEASPSSPFTISSQIIEDDSSEYSLDYDELFEDYTTPLDAADCPVDEFVVFRETLEGLQRAQPEWYGALTAPLSEEDRKHLQEAFTMAEQRKAARHAEAIKKQGGYNFEQKTVPSSFNFGGGNVTFGSP
;
A
#
# COMPACT_ATOMS: atom_id res chain seq x y z
N MET A 1 15.49 23.94 16.79
CA MET A 1 15.05 22.53 16.92
C MET A 1 16.04 21.59 17.64
N GLN A 2 17.37 21.80 17.62
CA GLN A 2 18.34 20.88 18.27
C GLN A 2 18.40 20.89 19.82
N VAL A 3 17.72 21.80 20.51
CA VAL A 3 17.80 21.90 21.99
C VAL A 3 16.77 21.01 22.71
N TRP A 4 15.76 20.48 22.00
CA TRP A 4 14.67 19.72 22.63
C TRP A 4 14.84 18.19 22.59
N CYS A 5 15.76 17.64 21.78
CA CYS A 5 16.08 16.21 21.81
C CYS A 5 16.90 15.81 23.04
N HIS A 6 17.63 16.73 23.68
CA HIS A 6 18.46 16.41 24.85
C HIS A 6 17.72 16.41 26.20
N GLY A 7 16.47 16.88 26.26
CA GLY A 7 15.67 16.92 27.49
C GLY A 7 15.07 15.58 27.92
N LEU A 8 15.04 14.58 27.04
CA LEU A 8 14.39 13.28 27.28
C LEU A 8 15.32 12.17 27.80
N VAL A 9 16.63 12.44 27.91
CA VAL A 9 17.62 11.43 28.35
C VAL A 9 17.76 11.36 29.89
N GLY A 10 17.07 12.24 30.63
CA GLY A 10 17.30 12.42 32.08
C GLY A 10 16.28 11.82 33.06
N ALA A 11 15.25 11.10 32.60
CA ALA A 11 14.21 10.54 33.49
C ALA A 11 14.02 9.04 33.25
N GLY A 12 14.92 8.25 33.83
CA GLY A 12 14.74 6.81 33.95
C GLY A 12 13.53 6.50 34.81
N GLU A 13 12.68 5.59 34.32
CA GLU A 13 11.56 4.94 35.03
C GLU A 13 10.22 5.69 35.13
N LEU A 14 9.69 6.17 34.00
CA LEU A 14 8.23 6.35 33.83
C LEU A 14 7.71 5.45 32.69
N LEU A 15 6.56 4.81 32.96
CA LEU A 15 5.86 3.85 32.10
C LEU A 15 5.65 4.41 30.67
N PRO A 16 5.68 3.56 29.61
CA PRO A 16 5.49 3.98 28.22
C PRO A 16 4.22 4.83 28.00
N ASP A 17 3.12 4.45 28.65
CA ASP A 17 1.82 5.15 28.62
C ASP A 17 1.89 6.65 28.93
N ALA A 18 2.80 7.06 29.82
CA ALA A 18 2.90 8.45 30.25
C ALA A 18 3.57 9.35 29.21
N ARG A 19 4.47 8.80 28.37
CA ARG A 19 5.23 9.57 27.37
C ARG A 19 4.41 9.91 26.14
N CYS A 20 3.71 8.93 25.57
CA CYS A 20 2.80 9.14 24.45
C CYS A 20 1.65 10.08 24.83
N GLY A 21 1.04 9.86 26.01
CA GLY A 21 -0.06 10.69 26.48
C GLY A 21 0.32 12.16 26.71
N THR A 22 1.51 12.43 27.24
CA THR A 22 1.97 13.81 27.48
C THR A 22 2.36 14.51 26.17
N GLY A 23 3.00 13.79 25.23
CA GLY A 23 3.39 14.33 23.92
C GLY A 23 2.20 14.76 23.05
N ILE A 24 1.17 13.90 22.96
CA ILE A 24 -0.06 14.21 22.21
C ILE A 24 -0.75 15.46 22.80
N ILE A 25 -0.84 15.55 24.12
CA ILE A 25 -1.46 16.71 24.79
C ILE A 25 -0.70 18.00 24.46
N ILE A 26 0.64 17.97 24.49
CA ILE A 26 1.45 19.13 24.12
C ILE A 26 1.20 19.53 22.67
N ALA A 27 1.17 18.58 21.74
CA ALA A 27 0.89 18.87 20.34
C ALA A 27 -0.49 19.53 20.17
N ILE A 28 -1.53 19.02 20.85
CA ILE A 28 -2.88 19.61 20.82
C ILE A 28 -2.86 21.05 21.37
N LEU A 29 -2.20 21.29 22.51
CA LEU A 29 -2.12 22.63 23.10
C LEU A 29 -1.38 23.62 22.19
N VAL A 30 -0.31 23.18 21.53
CA VAL A 30 0.42 24.01 20.56
C VAL A 30 -0.46 24.36 19.37
N PHE A 31 -1.24 23.40 18.86
CA PHE A 31 -2.19 23.67 17.78
C PHE A 31 -3.27 24.69 18.20
N GLU A 32 -3.83 24.53 19.40
CA GLU A 32 -4.83 25.45 19.96
C GLU A 32 -4.27 26.86 20.22
N ASP A 33 -2.97 27.01 20.50
CA ASP A 33 -2.28 28.30 20.70
C ASP A 33 -1.79 28.93 19.39
N GLY A 34 -2.43 28.62 18.26
CA GLY A 34 -2.11 29.19 16.95
C GLY A 34 -1.12 28.39 16.12
N GLY A 35 -0.88 27.11 16.46
CA GLY A 35 0.01 26.22 15.72
C GLY A 35 -0.55 25.71 14.38
N ILE A 36 -1.75 26.12 13.96
CA ILE A 36 -2.37 25.68 12.70
C ILE A 36 -1.51 26.01 11.46
N ASP A 37 -0.80 27.14 11.49
CA ASP A 37 0.09 27.57 10.40
C ASP A 37 1.29 26.62 10.18
N TYR A 38 1.56 25.74 11.15
CA TYR A 38 2.67 24.77 11.14
C TYR A 38 2.17 23.32 11.11
N PHE A 39 0.93 23.08 10.67
CA PHE A 39 0.33 21.74 10.71
C PHE A 39 1.14 20.68 9.96
N ASP A 40 1.71 21.03 8.81
CA ASP A 40 2.61 20.19 8.02
C ASP A 40 3.89 19.82 8.80
N GLU A 41 4.49 20.76 9.53
CA GLU A 41 5.64 20.48 10.42
C GLU A 41 5.28 19.58 11.62
N MET A 42 4.03 19.63 12.07
CA MET A 42 3.53 18.78 13.16
C MET A 42 3.24 17.35 12.70
N MET A 43 2.97 17.16 11.41
CA MET A 43 2.45 15.92 10.84
C MET A 43 3.33 14.68 11.16
N PRO A 44 4.67 14.71 11.07
CA PRO A 44 5.50 13.56 11.44
C PRO A 44 5.32 13.13 12.90
N SER A 45 5.12 14.07 13.82
CA SER A 45 4.87 13.74 15.24
C SER A 45 3.47 13.15 15.43
N LEU A 46 2.46 13.72 14.76
CA LEU A 46 1.09 13.24 14.80
C LEU A 46 0.99 11.82 14.26
N HIS A 47 1.59 11.55 13.10
CA HIS A 47 1.66 10.21 12.54
C HIS A 47 2.30 9.21 13.49
N ASN A 48 3.46 9.53 14.07
CA ASN A 48 4.13 8.66 15.03
C ASN A 48 3.29 8.32 16.26
N TYR A 49 2.51 9.27 16.78
CA TYR A 49 1.58 9.01 17.88
C TYR A 49 0.51 7.97 17.52
N VAL A 50 0.11 7.92 16.25
CA VAL A 50 -0.89 6.97 15.75
C VAL A 50 -0.24 5.60 15.49
N THR A 51 0.92 5.56 14.85
CA THR A 51 1.53 4.33 14.32
C THR A 51 2.44 3.59 15.30
N VAL A 52 3.20 4.30 16.14
CA VAL A 52 4.19 3.68 17.05
C VAL A 52 3.54 3.19 18.34
N ASP A 53 2.63 3.97 18.93
CA ASP A 53 1.93 3.62 20.17
C ASP A 53 0.41 3.76 19.98
N THR A 54 -0.13 2.96 19.05
CA THR A 54 -1.56 2.95 18.76
C THR A 54 -2.41 2.61 20.00
N GLU A 55 -1.92 1.74 20.88
CA GLU A 55 -2.62 1.41 22.13
C GLU A 55 -2.71 2.62 23.05
N GLY A 56 -1.60 3.34 23.26
CA GLY A 56 -1.59 4.60 23.99
C GLY A 56 -2.54 5.61 23.35
N PHE A 57 -2.49 5.81 22.04
CA PHE A 57 -3.40 6.71 21.33
C PHE A 57 -4.87 6.38 21.57
N LEU A 58 -5.25 5.10 21.47
CA LEU A 58 -6.63 4.64 21.64
C LEU A 58 -7.07 4.51 23.09
N ALA A 59 -6.15 4.51 24.07
CA ALA A 59 -6.46 4.45 25.49
C ALA A 59 -7.33 5.63 25.97
N ASN A 60 -7.31 6.76 25.25
CA ASN A 60 -8.20 7.88 25.48
C ASN A 60 -8.79 8.40 24.16
N GLU A 61 -10.07 8.10 23.97
CA GLU A 61 -10.87 8.53 22.83
C GLU A 61 -10.85 10.04 22.53
N ALA A 62 -10.61 10.87 23.55
CA ALA A 62 -10.45 12.32 23.35
C ALA A 62 -9.27 12.65 22.43
N ARG A 63 -8.27 11.77 22.30
CA ARG A 63 -7.12 11.94 21.40
C ARG A 63 -7.53 11.78 19.95
N VAL A 64 -8.39 10.80 19.63
CA VAL A 64 -8.97 10.62 18.29
C VAL A 64 -9.79 11.86 17.91
N VAL A 65 -10.62 12.33 18.85
CA VAL A 65 -11.44 13.54 18.64
C VAL A 65 -10.57 14.78 18.46
N ALA A 66 -9.48 14.92 19.22
CA ALA A 66 -8.57 16.05 19.10
C ALA A 66 -7.85 16.07 17.74
N MET A 67 -7.30 14.92 17.29
CA MET A 67 -6.70 14.81 15.96
C MET A 67 -7.70 15.11 14.85
N TYR A 68 -8.91 14.57 14.96
CA TYR A 68 -9.99 14.90 14.04
C TYR A 68 -10.27 16.41 14.02
N ASN A 69 -10.33 17.07 15.18
CA ASN A 69 -10.60 18.51 15.25
C ASN A 69 -9.46 19.34 14.66
N MET A 70 -8.20 18.90 14.79
CA MET A 70 -7.06 19.54 14.12
C MET A 70 -7.20 19.45 12.60
N CYS A 71 -7.43 18.24 12.06
CA CYS A 71 -7.68 18.06 10.62
C CYS A 71 -8.90 18.86 10.14
N LYS A 72 -9.99 18.87 10.92
CA LYS A 72 -11.19 19.66 10.60
C LYS A 72 -10.90 21.15 10.55
N ALA A 73 -10.13 21.68 11.50
CA ALA A 73 -9.78 23.09 11.52
C ALA A 73 -8.96 23.48 10.28
N VAL A 74 -8.06 22.60 9.82
CA VAL A 74 -7.32 22.80 8.57
C VAL A 74 -8.25 22.75 7.36
N LEU A 75 -9.06 21.69 7.22
CA LEU A 75 -9.92 21.44 6.04
C LEU A 75 -11.14 22.35 5.90
N THR A 76 -11.48 23.09 6.96
CA THR A 76 -12.60 24.06 6.95
C THR A 76 -12.14 25.50 7.15
N GLY A 77 -10.84 25.70 7.38
CA GLY A 77 -10.21 27.00 7.52
C GLY A 77 -9.79 27.60 6.19
N ASP A 78 -9.18 28.77 6.24
CA ASP A 78 -8.54 29.43 5.10
C ASP A 78 -7.05 29.04 5.10
N GLN A 79 -6.77 27.78 4.77
CA GLN A 79 -5.42 27.22 4.71
C GLN A 79 -5.06 26.88 3.26
N ASP A 80 -3.77 26.80 2.97
CA ASP A 80 -3.29 26.34 1.67
C ASP A 80 -3.57 24.84 1.45
N GLU A 81 -3.64 24.41 0.19
CA GLU A 81 -3.93 23.01 -0.15
C GLU A 81 -2.83 22.05 0.34
N TYR A 82 -1.60 22.53 0.55
CA TYR A 82 -0.51 21.71 1.04
C TYR A 82 -0.78 21.21 2.47
N LYS A 83 -1.29 22.08 3.36
CA LYS A 83 -1.76 21.68 4.69
C LYS A 83 -2.99 20.79 4.63
N GLU A 84 -3.91 21.05 3.70
CA GLU A 84 -5.08 20.21 3.50
C GLU A 84 -4.69 18.79 3.11
N LEU A 85 -3.71 18.61 2.21
CA LEU A 85 -3.19 17.29 1.84
C LEU A 85 -2.67 16.54 3.07
N HIS A 86 -1.87 17.18 3.92
CA HIS A 86 -1.39 16.58 5.18
C HIS A 86 -2.55 16.22 6.12
N ALA A 87 -3.57 17.07 6.21
CA ALA A 87 -4.72 16.83 7.08
C ALA A 87 -5.53 15.62 6.60
N VAL A 88 -5.76 15.49 5.29
CA VAL A 88 -6.44 14.32 4.72
C VAL A 88 -5.58 13.07 4.87
N LYS A 89 -4.26 13.14 4.63
CA LYS A 89 -3.33 12.01 4.84
C LYS A 89 -3.36 11.50 6.29
N LEU A 90 -3.41 12.41 7.26
CA LEU A 90 -3.51 12.02 8.67
C LEU A 90 -4.82 11.26 8.96
N LEU A 91 -5.94 11.70 8.38
CA LEU A 91 -7.21 10.99 8.52
C LEU A 91 -7.12 9.57 7.95
N GLU A 92 -6.54 9.40 6.77
CA GLU A 92 -6.29 8.09 6.16
C GLU A 92 -5.44 7.20 7.07
N CYS A 93 -4.31 7.71 7.57
CA CYS A 93 -3.41 6.98 8.47
C CYS A 93 -4.14 6.52 9.72
N ILE A 94 -4.96 7.38 10.34
CA ILE A 94 -5.77 7.02 11.52
C ILE A 94 -6.77 5.92 11.18
N ILE A 95 -7.45 6.00 10.03
CA ILE A 95 -8.44 5.00 9.59
C ILE A 95 -7.80 3.62 9.43
N LEU A 96 -6.66 3.55 8.72
CA LEU A 96 -5.99 2.28 8.44
C LEU A 96 -5.29 1.71 9.68
N GLN A 97 -4.58 2.54 10.46
CA GLN A 97 -3.87 2.08 11.65
C GLN A 97 -4.82 1.64 12.77
N CYS A 98 -5.96 2.31 12.91
CA CYS A 98 -6.94 2.04 13.97
C CYS A 98 -8.12 1.19 13.49
N GLN A 99 -7.96 0.48 12.36
CA GLN A 99 -8.99 -0.40 11.79
C GLN A 99 -9.62 -1.28 12.87
N GLY A 100 -10.95 -1.39 12.85
CA GLY A 100 -11.67 -2.24 13.79
C GLY A 100 -11.89 -1.64 15.19
N ARG A 101 -11.32 -0.45 15.50
CA ARG A 101 -11.33 0.12 16.86
C ARG A 101 -11.92 1.53 16.98
N ILE A 102 -12.17 2.21 15.86
CA ILE A 102 -12.67 3.60 15.84
C ILE A 102 -14.01 3.77 15.11
N GLN A 103 -14.81 2.70 14.94
CA GLN A 103 -16.03 2.70 14.13
C GLN A 103 -17.01 3.82 14.47
N LYS A 104 -17.12 4.18 15.75
CA LYS A 104 -18.02 5.25 16.19
C LYS A 104 -17.61 6.65 15.71
N PHE A 105 -16.34 6.84 15.35
CA PHE A 105 -15.81 8.09 14.81
C PHE A 105 -15.83 8.11 13.28
N ILE A 106 -15.80 6.96 12.61
CA ILE A 106 -15.79 6.87 11.14
C ILE A 106 -16.85 7.76 10.44
N PRO A 107 -18.12 7.85 10.90
CA PRO A 107 -19.10 8.74 10.27
C PRO A 107 -18.67 10.21 10.19
N MET A 108 -17.98 10.75 11.21
CA MET A 108 -17.56 12.15 11.21
C MET A 108 -16.34 12.39 10.31
N PHE A 109 -15.49 11.37 10.13
CA PHE A 109 -14.37 11.39 9.18
C PHE A 109 -14.91 11.41 7.74
N ILE A 110 -15.86 10.51 7.43
CA ILE A 110 -16.51 10.47 6.11
C ILE A 110 -17.16 11.83 5.80
N GLN A 111 -17.94 12.39 6.74
CA GLN A 111 -18.62 13.67 6.53
C GLN A 111 -17.65 14.80 6.22
N LEU A 112 -16.56 14.91 6.98
CA LEU A 112 -15.54 15.94 6.77
C LEU A 112 -14.89 15.84 5.39
N VAL A 113 -14.48 14.64 4.98
CA VAL A 113 -13.82 14.41 3.69
C VAL A 113 -14.79 14.65 2.54
N VAL A 114 -16.04 14.21 2.66
CA VAL A 114 -17.09 14.48 1.66
C VAL A 114 -17.38 15.96 1.54
N GLU A 115 -17.51 16.68 2.66
CA GLU A 115 -17.72 18.13 2.67
C GLU A 115 -16.60 18.86 1.94
N ARG A 116 -15.34 18.44 2.13
CA ARG A 116 -14.21 19.01 1.38
C ARG A 116 -14.24 18.62 -0.09
N LEU A 117 -14.53 17.36 -0.42
CA LEU A 117 -14.62 16.85 -1.80
C LEU A 117 -15.69 17.58 -2.64
N MET A 118 -16.74 18.09 -1.99
CA MET A 118 -17.82 18.82 -2.64
C MET A 118 -17.51 20.32 -2.87
N GLN A 119 -16.38 20.81 -2.37
CA GLN A 119 -15.92 22.17 -2.59
C GLN A 119 -14.99 22.25 -3.80
N ALA A 120 -14.75 23.48 -4.29
CA ALA A 120 -13.75 23.69 -5.32
C ALA A 120 -12.34 23.35 -4.79
N MET A 121 -11.54 22.70 -5.65
CA MET A 121 -10.14 22.36 -5.42
C MET A 121 -9.29 22.97 -6.54
N GLN A 122 -8.09 23.39 -6.20
CA GLN A 122 -7.10 23.97 -7.11
C GLN A 122 -6.30 22.85 -7.78
N SER A 123 -5.92 21.82 -7.03
CA SER A 123 -5.16 20.66 -7.51
C SER A 123 -6.00 19.39 -7.68
N GLY A 124 -5.54 18.50 -8.57
CA GLY A 124 -6.05 17.13 -8.68
C GLY A 124 -5.64 16.24 -7.51
N ASP A 125 -4.50 16.54 -6.89
CA ASP A 125 -3.90 15.72 -5.81
C ASP A 125 -4.78 15.70 -4.57
N LEU A 126 -5.35 16.86 -4.17
CA LEU A 126 -6.27 16.91 -3.05
C LEU A 126 -7.55 16.10 -3.30
N ARG A 127 -8.01 16.06 -4.56
CA ARG A 127 -9.16 15.23 -4.97
C ARG A 127 -8.83 13.75 -4.82
N VAL A 128 -7.67 13.33 -5.31
CA VAL A 128 -7.18 11.94 -5.19
C VAL A 128 -7.01 11.57 -3.73
N MET A 129 -6.38 12.40 -2.89
CA MET A 129 -6.17 12.15 -1.46
C MET A 129 -7.51 12.03 -0.69
N CYS A 130 -8.51 12.86 -1.04
CA CYS A 130 -9.85 12.74 -0.48
C CYS A 130 -10.53 11.42 -0.89
N LEU A 131 -10.44 11.04 -2.17
CA LEU A 131 -10.96 9.75 -2.65
C LEU A 131 -10.26 8.59 -1.94
N GLN A 132 -8.93 8.63 -1.87
CA GLN A 132 -8.06 7.67 -1.19
C GLN A 132 -8.51 7.44 0.27
N THR A 133 -8.78 8.51 1.01
CA THR A 133 -9.30 8.41 2.39
C THR A 133 -10.68 7.72 2.45
N LEU A 134 -11.57 8.00 1.50
CA LEU A 134 -12.86 7.31 1.42
C LEU A 134 -12.71 5.83 1.02
N ILE A 135 -11.72 5.50 0.18
CA ILE A 135 -11.36 4.13 -0.17
C ILE A 135 -10.77 3.40 1.05
N ALA A 136 -10.00 4.07 1.91
CA ALA A 136 -9.54 3.52 3.19
C ALA A 136 -10.72 3.13 4.10
N VAL A 137 -11.74 3.99 4.18
CA VAL A 137 -12.97 3.66 4.90
C VAL A 137 -13.73 2.51 4.24
N LEU A 138 -13.81 2.48 2.90
CA LEU A 138 -14.43 1.38 2.17
C LEU A 138 -13.73 0.05 2.45
N TYR A 139 -12.41 0.06 2.49
CA TYR A 139 -11.58 -1.12 2.74
C TYR A 139 -11.78 -1.66 4.16
N THR A 140 -11.86 -0.76 5.15
CA THR A 140 -11.94 -1.12 6.57
C THR A 140 -13.37 -1.36 7.07
N GLU A 141 -14.32 -0.51 6.68
CA GLU A 141 -15.69 -0.43 7.20
C GLU A 141 -16.72 -0.12 6.07
N PRO A 142 -16.89 -1.00 5.07
CA PRO A 142 -17.70 -0.74 3.87
C PRO A 142 -19.16 -0.43 4.18
N ALA A 143 -19.74 -1.10 5.19
CA ALA A 143 -21.11 -0.89 5.60
C ALA A 143 -21.35 0.53 6.14
N LEU A 144 -20.42 1.04 6.95
CA LEU A 144 -20.52 2.40 7.52
C LEU A 144 -20.35 3.47 6.46
N LEU A 145 -19.46 3.25 5.47
CA LEU A 145 -19.32 4.16 4.33
C LEU A 145 -20.64 4.30 3.56
N LEU A 146 -21.21 3.16 3.14
CA LEU A 146 -22.44 3.15 2.35
C LEU A 146 -23.64 3.68 3.14
N GLU A 147 -23.75 3.34 4.43
CA GLU A 147 -24.79 3.89 5.31
C GLU A 147 -24.65 5.41 5.44
N THR A 148 -23.44 5.92 5.63
CA THR A 148 -23.20 7.37 5.75
C THR A 148 -23.51 8.08 4.43
N PHE A 149 -23.08 7.53 3.29
CA PHE A 149 -23.39 8.08 1.98
C PHE A 149 -24.90 8.13 1.70
N SER A 150 -25.67 7.15 2.16
CA SER A 150 -27.12 7.15 2.01
C SER A 150 -27.82 8.27 2.81
N LYS A 151 -27.18 8.75 3.88
CA LYS A 151 -27.72 9.79 4.77
C LYS A 151 -27.28 11.20 4.40
N THR A 152 -26.25 11.34 3.57
CA THR A 152 -25.69 12.62 3.15
C THR A 152 -26.23 13.01 1.77
N PRO A 153 -27.15 13.98 1.66
CA PRO A 153 -27.69 14.40 0.37
C PRO A 153 -26.67 15.27 -0.39
N ILE A 154 -26.59 15.11 -1.71
CA ILE A 154 -25.90 16.07 -2.58
C ILE A 154 -26.88 17.20 -2.93
N PRO A 155 -26.56 18.47 -2.63
CA PRO A 155 -27.40 19.59 -3.04
C PRO A 155 -27.55 19.65 -4.57
N ASN A 156 -28.77 19.96 -5.04
CA ASN A 156 -29.05 20.28 -6.44
C ASN A 156 -28.81 19.15 -7.47
N THR A 157 -28.72 17.88 -7.04
CA THR A 157 -28.44 16.74 -7.93
C THR A 157 -29.36 15.55 -7.61
N ASN A 158 -29.74 14.78 -8.64
CA ASN A 158 -30.54 13.55 -8.49
C ASN A 158 -29.67 12.28 -8.27
N GLN A 159 -28.35 12.40 -8.38
CA GLN A 159 -27.40 11.32 -8.12
C GLN A 159 -27.15 11.18 -6.61
N THR A 160 -26.91 9.94 -6.18
CA THR A 160 -26.50 9.67 -4.81
C THR A 160 -25.01 9.93 -4.63
N LEU A 161 -24.56 10.12 -3.39
CA LEU A 161 -23.14 10.28 -3.08
C LEU A 161 -22.31 9.05 -3.47
N VAL A 162 -22.91 7.86 -3.37
CA VAL A 162 -22.30 6.61 -3.83
C VAL A 162 -22.06 6.63 -5.34
N ASP A 163 -23.03 7.15 -6.13
CA ASP A 163 -22.89 7.24 -7.59
C ASP A 163 -21.78 8.19 -8.00
N HIS A 164 -21.72 9.36 -7.33
CA HIS A 164 -20.68 10.36 -7.58
C HIS A 164 -19.29 9.81 -7.22
N PHE A 165 -19.16 9.19 -6.03
CA PHE A 165 -17.90 8.59 -5.58
C PHE A 165 -17.40 7.51 -6.55
N ILE A 166 -18.23 6.54 -6.93
CA ILE A 166 -17.83 5.46 -7.84
C ILE A 166 -17.45 6.01 -9.23
N THR A 167 -18.23 6.95 -9.75
CA THR A 167 -17.95 7.54 -11.07
C THR A 167 -16.62 8.28 -11.06
N GLN A 168 -16.38 9.10 -10.03
CA GLN A 168 -15.15 9.87 -9.91
C GLN A 168 -13.93 8.96 -9.67
N TRP A 169 -14.06 7.95 -8.81
CA TRP A 169 -12.98 7.01 -8.52
C TRP A 169 -12.50 6.24 -9.77
N ILE A 170 -13.40 5.84 -10.65
CA ILE A 170 -13.02 5.22 -11.93
C ILE A 170 -12.40 6.24 -12.88
N SER A 171 -12.99 7.44 -12.96
CA SER A 171 -12.51 8.50 -13.84
C SER A 171 -11.08 8.93 -13.50
N ASP A 172 -10.73 8.96 -12.21
CA ASP A 172 -9.45 9.45 -11.72
C ASP A 172 -8.37 8.36 -11.57
N HIS A 173 -8.60 7.13 -12.05
CA HIS A 173 -7.69 6.00 -11.82
C HIS A 173 -6.23 6.27 -12.22
N GLU A 174 -5.97 7.01 -13.30
CA GLU A 174 -4.59 7.31 -13.73
C GLU A 174 -3.82 8.22 -12.77
N HIS A 175 -4.52 8.96 -11.89
CA HIS A 175 -3.90 9.86 -10.92
C HIS A 175 -3.51 9.17 -9.60
N PHE A 176 -3.78 7.87 -9.45
CA PHE A 176 -3.28 7.08 -8.32
C PHE A 176 -1.89 6.54 -8.67
N SER A 177 -0.85 7.26 -8.27
CA SER A 177 0.53 7.01 -8.68
C SER A 177 1.41 6.35 -7.62
N GLY A 178 1.22 6.64 -6.33
CA GLY A 178 1.96 5.98 -5.26
C GLY A 178 1.72 4.47 -5.17
N ILE A 179 2.72 3.72 -4.66
CA ILE A 179 2.56 2.27 -4.38
C ILE A 179 1.37 2.06 -3.45
N HIS A 180 1.32 2.81 -2.35
CA HIS A 180 0.24 2.76 -1.36
C HIS A 180 -1.14 3.01 -2.01
N ASP A 181 -1.23 4.08 -2.79
CA ASP A 181 -2.44 4.52 -3.47
C ASP A 181 -3.00 3.44 -4.41
N ARG A 182 -2.12 2.86 -5.22
CA ARG A 182 -2.47 1.77 -6.14
C ARG A 182 -2.88 0.49 -5.40
N LYS A 183 -2.21 0.13 -4.30
CA LYS A 183 -2.64 -1.01 -3.48
C LYS A 183 -4.05 -0.81 -2.95
N LEU A 184 -4.31 0.35 -2.34
CA LEU A 184 -5.60 0.63 -1.72
C LEU A 184 -6.71 0.74 -2.77
N TYR A 185 -6.42 1.31 -3.95
CA TYR A 185 -7.32 1.32 -5.10
C TYR A 185 -7.80 -0.10 -5.46
N VAL A 186 -6.86 -1.04 -5.63
CA VAL A 186 -7.18 -2.44 -5.97
C VAL A 186 -7.97 -3.10 -4.85
N LEU A 187 -7.53 -2.96 -3.60
CA LEU A 187 -8.17 -3.58 -2.44
C LEU A 187 -9.59 -3.07 -2.22
N GLY A 188 -9.83 -1.76 -2.38
CA GLY A 188 -11.15 -1.16 -2.26
C GLY A 188 -12.14 -1.74 -3.28
N TRP A 189 -11.72 -1.87 -4.55
CA TRP A 189 -12.54 -2.50 -5.58
C TRP A 189 -12.82 -3.96 -5.26
N CYS A 190 -11.83 -4.69 -4.75
CA CYS A 190 -12.03 -6.07 -4.31
C CYS A 190 -13.12 -6.17 -3.23
N VAL A 191 -13.11 -5.27 -2.25
CA VAL A 191 -14.16 -5.20 -1.22
C VAL A 191 -15.53 -4.94 -1.84
N LEU A 192 -15.66 -3.95 -2.73
CA LEU A 192 -16.95 -3.66 -3.41
C LEU A 192 -17.47 -4.84 -4.23
N MET A 193 -16.59 -5.54 -4.96
CA MET A 193 -16.96 -6.68 -5.79
C MET A 193 -17.47 -7.87 -4.95
N GLN A 194 -16.99 -7.99 -3.72
CA GLN A 194 -17.36 -9.06 -2.78
C GLN A 194 -18.60 -8.73 -1.92
N LEU A 195 -19.11 -7.50 -1.96
CA LEU A 195 -20.34 -7.14 -1.23
C LEU A 195 -21.53 -7.96 -1.70
N GLN A 196 -22.35 -8.42 -0.75
CA GLN A 196 -23.60 -9.14 -1.04
C GLN A 196 -24.63 -8.25 -1.76
N SER A 197 -24.68 -6.98 -1.38
CA SER A 197 -25.54 -5.97 -2.01
C SER A 197 -24.65 -4.85 -2.53
N ARG A 198 -24.39 -4.90 -3.84
CA ARG A 198 -23.56 -3.93 -4.54
C ARG A 198 -24.36 -2.67 -4.88
N PRO A 199 -23.77 -1.47 -4.76
CA PRO A 199 -24.42 -0.24 -5.20
C PRO A 199 -24.71 -0.26 -6.72
N PRO A 200 -25.88 0.26 -7.18
CA PRO A 200 -26.24 0.29 -8.61
C PRO A 200 -25.24 1.03 -9.51
N ALA A 201 -24.50 2.00 -8.98
CA ALA A 201 -23.43 2.67 -9.71
C ALA A 201 -22.31 1.72 -10.15
N VAL A 202 -22.01 0.68 -9.38
CA VAL A 202 -21.00 -0.30 -9.78
C VAL A 202 -21.48 -1.09 -11.01
N ASP A 203 -22.78 -1.44 -11.07
CA ASP A 203 -23.33 -2.12 -12.24
C ASP A 203 -23.28 -1.22 -13.48
N THR A 204 -23.55 0.08 -13.30
CA THR A 204 -23.46 1.08 -14.37
C THR A 204 -22.01 1.23 -14.88
N ALA A 205 -21.04 1.11 -13.99
CA ALA A 205 -19.63 1.25 -14.32
C ALA A 205 -18.92 -0.06 -14.71
N THR A 206 -19.63 -1.18 -14.77
CA THR A 206 -19.09 -2.53 -15.02
C THR A 206 -18.03 -2.57 -16.12
N ASN A 207 -18.27 -1.92 -17.26
CA ASN A 207 -17.36 -1.99 -18.41
C ASN A 207 -16.05 -1.19 -18.23
N GLN A 208 -15.91 -0.41 -17.15
CA GLN A 208 -14.76 0.45 -16.89
C GLN A 208 -13.91 -0.06 -15.71
N ILE A 209 -14.51 -0.83 -14.79
CA ILE A 209 -13.86 -1.28 -13.55
C ILE A 209 -12.61 -2.10 -13.86
N LEU A 210 -12.74 -3.19 -14.61
CA LEU A 210 -11.62 -4.11 -14.81
C LEU A 210 -10.50 -3.50 -15.69
N PRO A 211 -10.79 -2.75 -16.78
CA PRO A 211 -9.76 -1.99 -17.48
C PRO A 211 -8.96 -1.05 -16.56
N ALA A 212 -9.65 -0.25 -15.73
CA ALA A 212 -8.98 0.66 -14.79
C ALA A 212 -8.11 -0.09 -13.77
N MET A 213 -8.62 -1.18 -13.19
CA MET A 213 -7.86 -2.02 -12.26
C MET A 213 -6.62 -2.64 -12.91
N VAL A 214 -6.69 -3.03 -14.19
CA VAL A 214 -5.53 -3.59 -14.92
C VAL A 214 -4.44 -2.53 -15.12
N VAL A 215 -4.80 -1.29 -15.44
CA VAL A 215 -3.85 -0.17 -15.53
C VAL A 215 -3.14 0.05 -14.19
N ILE A 216 -3.91 0.08 -13.10
CA ILE A 216 -3.38 0.23 -11.74
C ILE A 216 -2.44 -0.92 -11.36
N LEU A 217 -2.84 -2.18 -11.60
CA LEU A 217 -2.02 -3.36 -11.28
C LEU A 217 -0.71 -3.38 -12.09
N HIS A 218 -0.77 -2.99 -13.36
CA HIS A 218 0.42 -2.88 -14.20
C HIS A 218 1.35 -1.76 -13.69
N GLY A 219 0.81 -0.59 -13.35
CA GLY A 219 1.58 0.49 -12.74
C GLY A 219 2.21 0.08 -11.40
N LEU A 220 1.46 -0.66 -10.58
CA LEU A 220 1.92 -1.15 -9.29
C LEU A 220 3.06 -2.16 -9.43
N LYS A 221 2.97 -3.09 -10.39
CA LYS A 221 4.07 -4.02 -10.71
C LYS A 221 5.35 -3.24 -11.04
N ARG A 222 5.26 -2.24 -11.92
CA ARG A 222 6.41 -1.40 -12.29
C ARG A 222 6.98 -0.62 -11.11
N ALA A 223 6.12 -0.12 -10.22
CA ALA A 223 6.56 0.60 -9.04
C ALA A 223 7.30 -0.30 -8.05
N TYR A 224 6.86 -1.56 -7.87
CA TYR A 224 7.62 -2.53 -7.08
C TYR A 224 8.96 -2.89 -7.70
N GLU A 225 9.04 -3.04 -9.02
CA GLU A 225 10.30 -3.29 -9.73
C GLU A 225 11.27 -2.12 -9.57
N ALA A 226 10.79 -0.87 -9.66
CA ALA A 226 11.60 0.33 -9.45
C ALA A 226 12.15 0.40 -8.01
N ARG A 227 11.28 0.22 -7.00
CA ARG A 227 11.67 0.22 -5.59
C ARG A 227 12.70 -0.87 -5.26
N ALA A 228 12.55 -2.07 -5.86
CA ALA A 228 13.50 -3.16 -5.65
C ALA A 228 14.88 -2.88 -6.27
N LEU A 229 14.94 -2.08 -7.35
CA LEU A 229 16.21 -1.64 -7.94
C LEU A 229 16.89 -0.58 -7.06
N GLU A 230 16.13 0.37 -6.54
CA GLU A 230 16.64 1.41 -5.62
C GLU A 230 17.17 0.80 -4.31
N GLU A 231 16.42 -0.12 -3.70
CA GLU A 231 16.86 -0.83 -2.49
C GLU A 231 18.05 -1.78 -2.75
N GLY A 232 18.26 -2.21 -4.01
CA GLY A 232 19.37 -3.09 -4.41
C GLY A 232 20.68 -2.36 -4.71
N ASP A 233 20.60 -1.14 -5.27
CA ASP A 233 21.77 -0.33 -5.68
C ASP A 233 22.53 0.26 -4.46
N ASP A 234 21.85 0.45 -3.33
CA ASP A 234 22.47 0.88 -2.07
C ASP A 234 23.30 -0.22 -1.38
N SER A 235 23.25 -1.47 -1.86
CA SER A 235 23.97 -2.61 -1.26
C SER A 235 25.34 -2.92 -1.88
N ASP A 236 25.71 -2.28 -3.00
CA ASP A 236 26.93 -2.58 -3.76
C ASP A 236 28.02 -1.48 -3.70
N SER A 237 27.87 -0.46 -2.85
CA SER A 237 28.80 0.68 -2.79
C SER A 237 29.86 0.65 -1.66
N ASP A 238 30.16 -0.48 -1.02
CA ASP A 238 31.15 -0.49 0.07
C ASP A 238 31.94 -1.81 0.28
N GLU A 239 32.36 -2.51 -0.77
CA GLU A 239 33.49 -3.47 -0.67
C GLU A 239 34.47 -3.34 -1.85
N GLU A 240 35.25 -2.24 -1.88
CA GLU A 240 36.65 -2.35 -2.30
C GLU A 240 37.40 -3.12 -1.20
N ASP A 241 37.52 -4.45 -1.32
CA ASP A 241 38.75 -5.15 -0.91
C ASP A 241 38.80 -6.61 -1.41
N GLU A 242 39.88 -6.89 -2.14
CA GLU A 242 40.52 -8.18 -2.37
C GLU A 242 39.71 -9.32 -3.03
N VAL A 243 39.87 -9.35 -4.36
CA VAL A 243 39.97 -10.58 -5.17
C VAL A 243 40.83 -11.64 -4.46
N ALA A 244 40.18 -12.57 -3.79
CA ALA A 244 40.74 -13.86 -3.41
C ALA A 244 39.93 -14.97 -4.10
N SER A 245 40.44 -15.36 -5.28
CA SER A 245 40.15 -16.64 -5.93
C SER A 245 40.21 -17.77 -4.91
N LEU A 246 39.08 -18.44 -4.70
CA LEU A 246 39.05 -19.81 -4.20
C LEU A 246 37.98 -20.59 -4.98
N ASP A 247 38.49 -21.67 -5.55
CA ASP A 247 37.90 -22.62 -6.47
C ASP A 247 36.65 -23.34 -5.92
N GLU A 248 35.76 -23.64 -6.88
CA GLU A 248 34.93 -24.85 -7.07
C GLU A 248 34.72 -25.80 -5.87
N ASP A 249 33.45 -26.06 -5.52
CA ASP A 249 32.87 -27.42 -5.60
C ASP A 249 31.32 -27.39 -5.45
N GLU A 250 30.70 -28.31 -6.19
CA GLU A 250 29.29 -28.49 -6.57
C GLU A 250 28.27 -28.65 -5.42
N ASP A 251 27.01 -28.22 -5.65
CA ASP A 251 25.85 -29.13 -5.64
C ASP A 251 24.54 -28.45 -6.10
N GLU A 252 23.83 -29.18 -6.96
CA GLU A 252 22.69 -28.84 -7.83
C GLU A 252 21.43 -28.29 -7.13
N LEU A 253 20.97 -27.09 -7.51
CA LEU A 253 19.57 -26.64 -7.34
C LEU A 253 19.08 -25.77 -8.53
N ASP A 254 18.29 -26.43 -9.39
CA ASP A 254 17.25 -25.96 -10.32
C ASP A 254 17.48 -24.67 -11.16
N ASP A 255 17.82 -24.90 -12.43
CA ASP A 255 18.37 -23.97 -13.42
C ASP A 255 17.35 -23.05 -14.13
N GLU A 256 16.09 -22.98 -13.65
CA GLU A 256 15.04 -22.15 -14.26
C GLU A 256 14.82 -20.79 -13.56
N SER A 257 15.21 -20.64 -12.29
CA SER A 257 15.07 -19.36 -11.56
C SER A 257 16.27 -18.42 -11.76
N ASN A 258 17.46 -18.96 -12.01
CA ASN A 258 18.68 -18.17 -12.25
C ASN A 258 18.74 -17.59 -13.66
N GLN A 259 18.09 -18.21 -14.65
CA GLN A 259 18.05 -17.68 -16.01
C GLN A 259 17.33 -16.33 -16.10
N TYR A 260 16.34 -16.06 -15.24
CA TYR A 260 15.64 -14.77 -15.23
C TYR A 260 16.53 -13.65 -14.67
N LEU A 261 17.29 -13.94 -13.61
CA LEU A 261 18.27 -13.01 -13.03
C LEU A 261 19.46 -12.79 -13.97
N GLU A 262 19.98 -13.83 -14.61
CA GLU A 262 21.04 -13.67 -15.63
C GLU A 262 20.55 -12.94 -16.89
N LEU A 263 19.29 -13.14 -17.32
CA LEU A 263 18.70 -12.41 -18.45
C LEU A 263 18.49 -10.93 -18.15
N LEU A 264 18.18 -10.58 -16.89
CA LEU A 264 18.12 -9.18 -16.42
C LEU A 264 19.51 -8.57 -16.39
N GLN A 265 20.51 -9.28 -15.85
CA GLN A 265 21.89 -8.82 -15.75
C GLN A 265 22.54 -8.63 -17.15
N LYS A 266 22.26 -9.53 -18.09
CA LYS A 266 22.76 -9.45 -19.47
C LYS A 266 22.17 -8.29 -20.25
N LYS A 267 20.90 -7.93 -20.02
CA LYS A 267 20.26 -6.76 -20.66
C LYS A 267 20.80 -5.42 -20.15
N VAL A 268 21.27 -5.37 -18.90
CA VAL A 268 21.95 -4.20 -18.34
C VAL A 268 23.36 -4.06 -18.93
N GLN A 269 24.05 -5.18 -19.20
CA GLN A 269 25.43 -5.17 -19.69
C GLN A 269 25.56 -4.94 -21.21
N GLU A 270 24.51 -5.20 -22.00
CA GLU A 270 24.50 -4.95 -23.46
C GLU A 270 24.19 -3.49 -23.84
N ALA A 271 23.86 -2.62 -22.88
CA ALA A 271 23.72 -1.18 -23.09
C ALA A 271 25.07 -0.45 -22.92
N SER A 272 26.01 -0.69 -23.84
CA SER A 272 27.27 0.06 -23.89
C SER A 272 27.14 1.38 -24.69
N PRO A 273 27.92 2.42 -24.34
CA PRO A 273 27.67 3.80 -24.72
C PRO A 273 28.37 4.18 -26.03
N SER A 274 27.62 4.59 -27.05
CA SER A 274 28.23 5.22 -28.24
C SER A 274 27.24 6.08 -29.03
N SER A 275 27.28 7.40 -28.83
CA SER A 275 27.49 8.40 -29.91
C SER A 275 27.23 9.83 -29.41
N PRO A 276 28.04 10.84 -29.81
CA PRO A 276 28.03 12.18 -29.25
C PRO A 276 27.07 13.11 -30.03
N PHE A 277 26.21 13.85 -29.34
CA PHE A 277 25.45 14.92 -29.99
C PHE A 277 25.29 16.16 -29.09
N THR A 278 26.16 17.13 -29.37
CA THR A 278 25.99 18.59 -29.36
C THR A 278 24.92 19.20 -28.45
N ILE A 279 25.38 19.82 -27.35
CA ILE A 279 24.65 20.87 -26.62
C ILE A 279 24.31 22.00 -27.60
N SER A 280 23.02 22.22 -27.82
CA SER A 280 22.50 23.48 -28.35
C SER A 280 21.53 24.05 -27.33
N SER A 281 22.01 25.01 -26.54
CA SER A 281 21.21 25.87 -25.68
C SER A 281 20.19 26.62 -26.53
N GLN A 282 18.93 26.19 -26.46
CA GLN A 282 17.80 27.07 -26.74
C GLN A 282 17.08 27.26 -25.41
N ILE A 283 17.25 28.46 -24.87
CA ILE A 283 16.50 28.99 -23.74
C ILE A 283 15.06 29.06 -24.22
N ILE A 284 14.23 28.12 -23.79
CA ILE A 284 12.79 28.26 -23.81
C ILE A 284 12.46 28.94 -22.48
N GLU A 285 12.24 30.25 -22.54
CA GLU A 285 11.50 30.96 -21.50
C GLU A 285 10.06 30.46 -21.57
N ASP A 286 9.68 29.52 -20.69
CA ASP A 286 8.28 29.24 -20.39
C ASP A 286 8.12 29.02 -18.87
N ASP A 287 7.60 30.08 -18.26
CA ASP A 287 6.73 30.18 -17.09
C ASP A 287 6.70 29.04 -16.05
N SER A 288 7.13 29.39 -14.82
CA SER A 288 6.60 28.87 -13.55
C SER A 288 6.54 27.35 -13.33
N SER A 289 7.65 26.62 -13.49
CA SER A 289 7.86 25.39 -12.71
C SER A 289 8.43 25.75 -11.33
N GLU A 290 7.53 26.25 -10.48
CA GLU A 290 7.70 26.15 -9.03
C GLU A 290 7.99 24.67 -8.72
N TYR A 291 8.95 24.40 -7.84
CA TYR A 291 9.41 23.06 -7.46
C TYR A 291 8.22 22.19 -7.04
N SER A 292 7.62 21.46 -7.98
CA SER A 292 6.63 20.43 -7.71
C SER A 292 7.40 19.27 -7.11
N LEU A 293 7.56 19.28 -5.78
CA LEU A 293 7.81 18.04 -5.04
C LEU A 293 6.80 17.02 -5.54
N ASP A 294 7.28 15.85 -5.94
CA ASP A 294 6.38 14.78 -6.34
C ASP A 294 5.48 14.47 -5.14
N TYR A 295 4.17 14.55 -5.34
CA TYR A 295 3.19 14.30 -4.30
C TYR A 295 3.36 12.88 -3.73
N ASP A 296 3.80 11.93 -4.55
CA ASP A 296 4.08 10.57 -4.10
C ASP A 296 5.23 10.55 -3.10
N GLU A 297 6.36 11.19 -3.43
CA GLU A 297 7.54 11.32 -2.54
C GLU A 297 7.20 12.04 -1.23
N LEU A 298 6.31 13.04 -1.29
CA LEU A 298 5.90 13.85 -0.13
C LEU A 298 5.31 12.99 1.00
N PHE A 299 4.62 11.89 0.67
CA PHE A 299 3.89 11.09 1.64
C PHE A 299 4.46 9.69 1.92
N GLU A 300 5.62 9.34 1.36
CA GLU A 300 6.23 8.00 1.53
C GLU A 300 6.56 7.66 2.98
N ASP A 301 6.94 8.65 3.78
CA ASP A 301 7.26 8.48 5.21
C ASP A 301 6.03 8.18 6.08
N TYR A 302 4.83 8.50 5.62
CA TYR A 302 3.59 8.29 6.38
C TYR A 302 2.99 6.91 6.11
N THR A 303 3.71 5.90 6.60
CA THR A 303 3.37 4.49 6.44
C THR A 303 2.13 4.06 7.22
N THR A 304 1.48 3.01 6.73
CA THR A 304 0.31 2.37 7.34
C THR A 304 0.52 0.85 7.47
N PRO A 305 -0.39 0.08 8.11
CA PRO A 305 -0.27 -1.37 8.16
C PRO A 305 -0.25 -2.07 6.78
N LEU A 306 -0.70 -1.40 5.71
CA LEU A 306 -0.66 -1.92 4.33
C LEU A 306 0.72 -1.76 3.66
N ASP A 307 1.59 -0.95 4.26
CA ASP A 307 2.94 -0.66 3.77
C ASP A 307 4.01 -1.47 4.52
N ALA A 308 3.62 -2.13 5.62
CA ALA A 308 4.50 -2.97 6.40
C ALA A 308 5.02 -4.16 5.57
N ALA A 309 6.32 -4.48 5.70
CA ALA A 309 6.96 -5.58 4.98
C ALA A 309 6.32 -6.95 5.30
N ASP A 310 5.76 -7.11 6.50
CA ASP A 310 5.06 -8.31 6.94
C ASP A 310 3.53 -8.23 6.78
N CYS A 311 3.03 -7.28 5.98
CA CYS A 311 1.60 -7.14 5.72
C CYS A 311 1.02 -8.48 5.20
N PRO A 312 -0.01 -9.04 5.88
CA PRO A 312 -0.59 -10.32 5.48
C PRO A 312 -1.42 -10.20 4.19
N VAL A 313 -1.84 -8.98 3.84
CA VAL A 313 -2.69 -8.68 2.71
C VAL A 313 -1.81 -8.37 1.50
N ASP A 314 -2.11 -9.00 0.37
CA ASP A 314 -1.46 -8.71 -0.90
C ASP A 314 -2.52 -8.49 -1.96
N GLU A 315 -2.39 -7.35 -2.61
CA GLU A 315 -3.32 -6.82 -3.57
C GLU A 315 -3.44 -7.69 -4.82
N PHE A 316 -2.38 -8.34 -5.30
CA PHE A 316 -2.44 -9.24 -6.46
C PHE A 316 -3.15 -10.54 -6.10
N VAL A 317 -2.85 -11.11 -4.93
CA VAL A 317 -3.51 -12.32 -4.42
C VAL A 317 -4.98 -12.07 -4.15
N VAL A 318 -5.32 -10.99 -3.42
CA VAL A 318 -6.70 -10.61 -3.12
C VAL A 318 -7.48 -10.33 -4.40
N PHE A 319 -6.89 -9.62 -5.37
CA PHE A 319 -7.51 -9.35 -6.66
C PHE A 319 -7.83 -10.63 -7.42
N ARG A 320 -6.86 -11.53 -7.53
CA ARG A 320 -7.05 -12.80 -8.22
C ARG A 320 -8.13 -13.66 -7.55
N GLU A 321 -8.06 -13.83 -6.23
CA GLU A 321 -9.05 -14.61 -5.48
C GLU A 321 -10.47 -14.00 -5.59
N THR A 322 -10.55 -12.66 -5.64
CA THR A 322 -11.81 -11.95 -5.88
C THR A 322 -12.39 -12.29 -7.25
N LEU A 323 -11.60 -12.21 -8.32
CA LEU A 323 -12.07 -12.51 -9.67
C LEU A 323 -12.42 -13.99 -9.86
N GLU A 324 -11.64 -14.92 -9.31
CA GLU A 324 -11.94 -16.35 -9.35
C GLU A 324 -13.21 -16.68 -8.53
N GLY A 325 -13.38 -16.04 -7.37
CA GLY A 325 -14.61 -16.10 -6.58
C GLY A 325 -15.82 -15.61 -7.37
N LEU A 326 -15.64 -14.50 -8.08
CA LEU A 326 -16.69 -13.89 -8.88
C LEU A 326 -17.08 -14.74 -10.08
N GLN A 327 -16.12 -15.32 -10.78
CA GLN A 327 -16.36 -16.23 -11.90
C GLN A 327 -17.23 -17.42 -11.47
N ARG A 328 -17.03 -17.93 -10.25
CA ARG A 328 -17.83 -19.03 -9.69
C ARG A 328 -19.21 -18.58 -9.23
N ALA A 329 -19.31 -17.42 -8.58
CA ALA A 329 -20.56 -16.96 -7.96
C ALA A 329 -21.49 -16.21 -8.93
N GLN A 330 -20.94 -15.42 -9.85
CA GLN A 330 -21.66 -14.52 -10.76
C GLN A 330 -21.00 -14.53 -12.17
N PRO A 331 -21.11 -15.64 -12.93
CA PRO A 331 -20.41 -15.79 -14.21
C PRO A 331 -20.86 -14.76 -15.27
N GLU A 332 -22.11 -14.32 -15.24
CA GLU A 332 -22.62 -13.29 -16.17
C GLU A 332 -21.94 -11.94 -15.97
N TRP A 333 -21.80 -11.52 -14.71
CA TRP A 333 -21.14 -10.24 -14.40
C TRP A 333 -19.62 -10.32 -14.60
N TYR A 334 -19.00 -11.45 -14.28
CA TYR A 334 -17.60 -11.72 -14.66
C TYR A 334 -17.39 -11.59 -16.19
N GLY A 335 -18.32 -12.14 -16.98
CA GLY A 335 -18.30 -11.98 -18.44
C GLY A 335 -18.40 -10.51 -18.88
N ALA A 336 -19.25 -9.72 -18.23
CA ALA A 336 -19.39 -8.30 -18.50
C ALA A 336 -18.13 -7.50 -18.13
N LEU A 337 -17.49 -7.79 -17.00
CA LEU A 337 -16.24 -7.16 -16.57
C LEU A 337 -15.07 -7.44 -17.53
N THR A 338 -15.02 -8.65 -18.11
CA THR A 338 -13.90 -9.10 -18.97
C THR A 338 -14.11 -8.85 -20.46
N ALA A 339 -15.35 -8.60 -20.89
CA ALA A 339 -15.70 -8.24 -22.26
C ALA A 339 -14.96 -6.99 -22.81
N PRO A 340 -14.84 -5.87 -22.08
CA PRO A 340 -14.23 -4.64 -22.59
C PRO A 340 -12.70 -4.69 -22.68
N LEU A 341 -12.05 -5.69 -22.08
CA LEU A 341 -10.59 -5.77 -22.07
C LEU A 341 -10.03 -5.88 -23.49
N SER A 342 -8.99 -5.09 -23.78
CA SER A 342 -8.20 -5.23 -25.00
C SER A 342 -7.31 -6.48 -24.95
N GLU A 343 -6.62 -6.80 -26.05
CA GLU A 343 -5.62 -7.89 -26.03
C GLU A 343 -4.46 -7.57 -25.08
N GLU A 344 -4.08 -6.29 -25.01
CA GLU A 344 -3.04 -5.81 -24.10
C GLU A 344 -3.49 -5.90 -22.64
N ASP A 345 -4.71 -5.47 -22.32
CA ASP A 345 -5.25 -5.59 -20.96
C ASP A 345 -5.34 -7.05 -20.51
N ARG A 346 -5.73 -7.96 -21.42
CA ARG A 346 -5.76 -9.40 -21.13
C ARG A 346 -4.37 -9.94 -20.81
N LYS A 347 -3.33 -9.44 -21.48
CA LYS A 347 -1.94 -9.82 -21.19
C LYS A 347 -1.52 -9.30 -19.80
N HIS A 348 -1.74 -8.02 -19.50
CA HIS A 348 -1.44 -7.45 -18.19
C HIS A 348 -2.20 -8.15 -17.06
N LEU A 349 -3.46 -8.53 -17.30
CA LEU A 349 -4.25 -9.33 -16.36
C LEU A 349 -3.63 -10.71 -16.10
N GLN A 350 -3.14 -11.41 -17.14
CA GLN A 350 -2.45 -12.69 -16.99
C GLN A 350 -1.12 -12.55 -16.24
N GLU A 351 -0.38 -11.47 -16.48
CA GLU A 351 0.85 -11.16 -15.73
C GLU A 351 0.54 -10.92 -14.25
N ALA A 352 -0.50 -10.14 -13.93
CA ALA A 352 -0.95 -9.93 -12.56
C ALA A 352 -1.33 -11.25 -11.86
N PHE A 353 -1.99 -12.18 -12.56
CA PHE A 353 -2.31 -13.50 -12.01
C PHE A 353 -1.10 -14.40 -11.78
N THR A 354 -0.08 -14.28 -12.64
CA THR A 354 1.19 -15.00 -12.48
C THR A 354 1.93 -14.48 -11.26
N MET A 355 2.01 -13.14 -11.12
CA MET A 355 2.61 -12.47 -9.97
C MET A 355 1.91 -12.84 -8.66
N ALA A 356 0.57 -12.92 -8.66
CA ALA A 356 -0.20 -13.38 -7.50
C ALA A 356 0.23 -14.78 -7.03
N GLU A 357 0.40 -15.74 -7.94
CA GLU A 357 0.84 -17.11 -7.59
C GLU A 357 2.26 -17.14 -7.06
N GLN A 358 3.17 -16.41 -7.73
CA GLN A 358 4.56 -16.31 -7.29
C GLN A 358 4.64 -15.75 -5.87
N ARG A 359 3.92 -14.66 -5.58
CA ARG A 359 3.90 -14.03 -4.25
C ARG A 359 3.22 -14.90 -3.18
N LYS A 360 2.18 -15.65 -3.56
CA LYS A 360 1.52 -16.61 -2.67
C LYS A 360 2.44 -17.79 -2.33
N ALA A 361 3.13 -18.34 -3.32
CA ALA A 361 4.09 -19.41 -3.16
C ALA A 361 5.31 -18.97 -2.33
N ALA A 362 5.86 -17.79 -2.60
CA ALA A 362 6.98 -17.21 -1.85
C ALA A 362 6.63 -17.06 -0.36
N ARG A 363 5.48 -16.48 -0.04
CA ARG A 363 5.04 -16.33 1.37
C ARG A 363 4.76 -17.66 2.05
N HIS A 364 4.20 -18.64 1.34
CA HIS A 364 4.04 -19.98 1.89
C HIS A 364 5.40 -20.63 2.18
N ALA A 365 6.39 -20.47 1.30
CA ALA A 365 7.75 -20.96 1.51
C ALA A 365 8.43 -20.27 2.70
N GLU A 366 8.30 -18.96 2.85
CA GLU A 366 8.79 -18.21 4.01
C GLU A 366 8.12 -18.63 5.32
N ALA A 367 6.80 -18.86 5.29
CA ALA A 367 6.08 -19.36 6.46
C ALA A 367 6.60 -20.74 6.90
N ILE A 368 6.88 -21.64 5.96
CA ILE A 368 7.51 -22.94 6.24
C ILE A 368 8.92 -22.76 6.81
N LYS A 369 9.74 -21.86 6.25
CA LYS A 369 11.08 -21.55 6.77
C LYS A 369 11.00 -21.05 8.22
N LYS A 370 10.08 -20.11 8.52
CA LYS A 370 9.85 -19.57 9.87
C LYS A 370 9.36 -20.63 10.86
N GLN A 371 8.67 -21.68 10.40
CA GLN A 371 8.21 -22.81 11.22
C GLN A 371 9.27 -23.90 11.44
N GLY A 372 10.53 -23.67 11.01
CA GLY A 372 11.63 -24.63 11.21
C GLY A 372 11.84 -25.60 10.06
N GLY A 373 11.30 -25.32 8.87
CA GLY A 373 11.44 -26.14 7.66
C GLY A 373 10.34 -27.19 7.50
N TYR A 374 10.40 -27.93 6.39
CA TYR A 374 9.45 -29.01 6.13
C TYR A 374 9.66 -30.12 7.17
N ASN A 375 8.63 -30.38 7.99
CA ASN A 375 8.64 -31.50 8.92
C ASN A 375 8.44 -32.79 8.10
N PHE A 376 9.55 -33.41 7.67
CA PHE A 376 9.48 -34.76 7.14
C PHE A 376 9.00 -35.67 8.26
N GLU A 377 7.72 -36.03 8.25
CA GLU A 377 7.24 -37.14 9.08
C GLU A 377 8.19 -38.31 8.82
N GLN A 378 8.92 -38.72 9.86
CA GLN A 378 9.77 -39.90 9.81
C GLN A 378 8.89 -41.10 9.43
N LYS A 379 8.77 -41.36 8.13
CA LYS A 379 8.39 -42.69 7.65
C LYS A 379 9.48 -43.59 8.19
N THR A 380 9.15 -44.33 9.24
CA THR A 380 9.99 -45.35 9.83
C THR A 380 10.57 -46.20 8.71
N VAL A 381 11.87 -46.05 8.48
CA VAL A 381 12.60 -46.92 7.56
C VAL A 381 12.42 -48.34 8.10
N PRO A 382 11.81 -49.28 7.35
CA PRO A 382 11.62 -50.64 7.82
C PRO A 382 12.99 -51.21 8.20
N SER A 383 13.15 -51.65 9.45
CA SER A 383 14.42 -52.12 10.02
C SER A 383 14.96 -53.43 9.40
N SER A 384 14.31 -53.95 8.36
CA SER A 384 14.78 -55.10 7.61
C SER A 384 14.44 -54.93 6.13
N PHE A 385 15.36 -54.37 5.36
CA PHE A 385 15.36 -54.48 3.90
C PHE A 385 16.25 -55.68 3.54
N ASN A 386 15.63 -56.82 3.21
CA ASN A 386 16.34 -58.07 2.95
C ASN A 386 16.91 -58.10 1.52
N PHE A 387 18.16 -57.66 1.34
CA PHE A 387 18.97 -57.94 0.15
C PHE A 387 19.73 -59.25 0.36
N GLY A 388 19.14 -60.41 0.08
CA GLY A 388 19.90 -61.64 0.31
C GLY A 388 19.18 -62.96 0.03
N GLY A 389 18.82 -63.21 -1.23
CA GLY A 389 18.69 -64.59 -1.72
C GLY A 389 20.06 -65.11 -2.13
N GLY A 390 20.71 -65.94 -1.30
CA GLY A 390 21.96 -66.58 -1.70
C GLY A 390 22.81 -67.09 -0.55
N ASN A 391 22.69 -68.38 -0.27
CA ASN A 391 23.41 -69.14 0.74
C ASN A 391 24.93 -69.14 0.45
N VAL A 392 25.77 -68.57 1.32
CA VAL A 392 27.22 -68.82 1.27
C VAL A 392 27.73 -69.09 2.68
N THR A 393 28.03 -70.36 2.94
CA THR A 393 28.79 -70.85 4.08
C THR A 393 30.29 -70.65 3.83
N PHE A 394 30.99 -69.96 4.73
CA PHE A 394 32.42 -70.16 4.94
C PHE A 394 32.70 -70.29 6.43
N GLY A 395 33.34 -71.40 6.79
CA GLY A 395 33.62 -71.82 8.16
C GLY A 395 34.84 -71.12 8.78
N SER A 396 34.86 -71.19 10.11
CA SER A 396 35.94 -70.78 11.03
C SER A 396 37.24 -71.58 10.78
N PRO A 397 38.39 -71.16 11.34
CA PRO A 397 38.60 -70.88 12.77
C PRO A 397 38.60 -69.40 13.14
#